data_AF-A0A7L0UQ57-F1
#
_entry.id   AF-A0A7L0UQ57-F1
#
_cell.length_a   1.000
_cell.length_b   1.000
_cell.length_c   1.000
_cell.angle_alpha   90.00
_cell.angle_beta   90.00
_cell.angle_gamma   90.00
#
_symmetry.space_group_name_H-M   'P 1'
#
loop_
_entity.id
_entity.type
_entity.pdbx_description
1 polymer ?
#
loop_
_entity_poly.entity_id
_entity_poly.type
_entity_poly.pdbx_seq_one_letter_code
_entity_poly.pdbx_strand_id
1 'polypeptide(L)'
;RHWLAGVYPEFAVPYFIYDVYAMFLCHRQRALVKGHQLAPPPSLRASLGTYLRKDLMMVLHHVAMVFACYPVTAFWREGKGDFFLGCLLMAELSTPFVCLGKVLILFHLQHTTLHKLNAVVLLVTFFFCRLLLFPYLYWAYGRQRGLSLLAVVPALPLTHNMAAAALLAPQIYWFVLIARGTWRLFSSSPRPRQPP
;
A
#
# COMPACT_ATOMS: atom_id res chain seq x y z
N ARG A 1 27.33 -4.91 -1.75
CA ARG A 1 26.37 -4.03 -1.07
C ARG A 1 25.87 -3.01 -2.09
N HIS A 2 24.56 -2.79 -2.22
CA HIS A 2 24.00 -1.83 -3.18
C HIS A 2 23.74 -0.48 -2.49
N TRP A 3 24.22 0.62 -3.07
CA TRP A 3 24.14 1.97 -2.46
C TRP A 3 22.70 2.40 -2.15
N LEU A 4 21.76 2.09 -3.07
CA LEU A 4 20.35 2.43 -2.90
C LEU A 4 19.74 1.78 -1.64
N ALA A 5 20.17 0.56 -1.31
CA ALA A 5 19.70 -0.16 -0.12
C ALA A 5 20.25 0.42 1.20
N GLY A 6 21.25 1.30 1.14
CA GLY A 6 21.75 2.06 2.28
C GLY A 6 21.04 3.40 2.44
N VAL A 7 20.87 4.15 1.33
CA VAL A 7 20.35 5.53 1.38
C VAL A 7 18.82 5.60 1.42
N TYR A 8 18.14 4.70 0.71
CA TYR A 8 16.68 4.76 0.56
C TYR A 8 15.93 4.68 1.90
N PRO A 9 16.26 3.78 2.85
CA PRO A 9 15.53 3.71 4.12
C PRO A 9 15.57 5.02 4.91
N GLU A 10 16.71 5.71 4.92
CA GLU A 10 16.87 7.01 5.60
C GLU A 10 16.01 8.10 4.94
N PHE A 11 15.96 8.11 3.61
CA PHE A 11 15.08 9.00 2.85
C PHE A 11 13.59 8.69 3.04
N ALA A 12 13.24 7.41 3.19
CA ALA A 12 11.84 6.99 3.27
C ALA A 12 11.16 7.41 4.58
N VAL A 13 11.90 7.51 5.69
CA VAL A 13 11.34 7.89 7.01
C VAL A 13 10.64 9.26 7.00
N PRO A 14 11.29 10.38 6.60
CA PRO A 14 10.63 11.68 6.56
C PRO A 14 9.45 11.69 5.57
N TYR A 15 9.52 10.93 4.48
CA TYR A 15 8.39 10.75 3.56
C TYR A 15 7.19 10.08 4.24
N PHE A 16 7.37 8.96 4.95
CA PHE A 16 6.28 8.28 5.65
C PHE A 16 5.66 9.16 6.75
N ILE A 17 6.48 9.94 7.46
CA ILE A 17 5.98 10.89 8.47
C ILE A 17 5.13 11.98 7.81
N TYR A 18 5.63 12.56 6.71
CA TYR A 18 4.91 13.55 5.94
C TYR A 18 3.57 12.99 5.40
N ASP A 19 3.56 11.77 4.85
CA ASP A 19 2.35 11.19 4.26
C ASP A 19 1.26 10.94 5.33
N VAL A 20 1.62 10.47 6.53
CA VAL A 20 0.66 10.34 7.64
C VAL A 20 0.02 11.68 8.00
N TYR A 21 0.81 12.75 8.02
CA TYR A 21 0.31 14.10 8.28
C TYR A 21 -0.60 14.60 7.15
N ALA A 22 -0.18 14.44 5.90
CA ALA A 22 -0.98 14.81 4.73
C ALA A 22 -2.32 14.03 4.69
N MET A 23 -2.30 12.74 4.99
CA MET A 23 -3.48 11.90 5.12
C MET A 23 -4.45 12.42 6.18
N PHE A 24 -3.95 12.87 7.34
CA PHE A 24 -4.77 13.48 8.39
C PHE A 24 -5.40 14.81 7.92
N LEU A 25 -4.65 15.66 7.23
CA LEU A 25 -5.19 16.90 6.65
C LEU A 25 -6.29 16.61 5.63
N CYS A 26 -6.07 15.67 4.71
CA CYS A 26 -7.09 15.24 3.74
C CYS A 26 -8.32 14.62 4.42
N HIS A 27 -8.15 13.93 5.56
CA HIS A 27 -9.28 13.41 6.34
C HIS A 27 -10.13 14.57 6.90
N ARG A 28 -9.49 15.58 7.52
CA ARG A 28 -10.18 16.76 8.04
C ARG A 28 -10.91 17.53 6.95
N GLN A 29 -10.24 17.81 5.83
CA GLN A 29 -10.85 18.53 4.70
C GLN A 29 -12.05 17.77 4.12
N ARG A 30 -11.96 16.45 3.95
CA ARG A 30 -13.11 15.63 3.49
C ARG A 30 -14.28 15.66 4.46
N ALA A 31 -14.03 15.72 5.77
CA ALA A 31 -15.08 15.86 6.77
C ALA A 31 -15.79 17.22 6.67
N LEU A 32 -15.04 18.29 6.41
CA LEU A 32 -15.58 19.64 6.22
C LEU A 32 -16.42 19.74 4.93
N VAL A 33 -15.92 19.20 3.81
CA VAL A 33 -16.62 19.25 2.51
C VAL A 33 -17.85 18.34 2.49
N LYS A 34 -17.85 17.20 3.19
CA LYS A 34 -19.05 16.35 3.32
C LYS A 34 -20.07 16.91 4.32
N GLY A 35 -19.62 17.75 5.25
CA GLY A 35 -20.43 18.33 6.33
C GLY A 35 -21.06 19.68 5.98
N HIS A 36 -21.40 19.94 4.71
CA HIS A 36 -22.13 21.14 4.30
C HIS A 36 -23.49 21.22 5.04
N GLN A 37 -23.54 21.86 6.22
CA GLN A 37 -24.07 23.23 6.40
C GLN A 37 -24.43 23.66 7.85
N LEU A 38 -24.42 22.82 8.90
CA LEU A 38 -25.02 23.24 10.19
C LEU A 38 -24.26 22.92 11.49
N ALA A 39 -23.11 22.24 11.47
CA ALA A 39 -22.38 21.87 12.69
C ALA A 39 -21.02 22.57 12.80
N PRO A 40 -20.59 23.01 13.99
CA PRO A 40 -19.25 23.55 14.20
C PRO A 40 -18.17 22.51 13.83
N PRO A 41 -17.01 22.95 13.34
CA PRO A 41 -15.94 22.04 12.95
C PRO A 41 -15.52 21.16 14.14
N PRO A 42 -15.36 19.84 13.95
CA PRO A 42 -15.00 18.94 15.03
C PRO A 42 -13.66 19.33 15.64
N SER A 43 -13.53 19.17 16.96
CA SER A 43 -12.28 19.43 17.66
C SER A 43 -11.13 18.59 17.08
N LEU A 44 -9.88 19.05 17.27
CA LEU A 44 -8.70 18.31 16.81
C LEU A 44 -8.67 16.88 17.36
N ARG A 45 -9.00 16.71 18.64
CA ARG A 45 -9.04 15.39 19.29
C ARG A 45 -10.11 14.47 18.68
N ALA A 46 -11.30 15.00 18.40
CA ALA A 46 -12.37 14.23 17.76
C ALA A 46 -12.02 13.84 16.31
N SER A 47 -11.40 14.78 15.57
CA SER A 47 -10.90 14.53 14.21
C SER A 47 -9.83 13.46 14.20
N LEU A 48 -8.87 13.53 15.14
CA LEU A 48 -7.79 12.54 15.27
C LEU A 48 -8.34 11.16 15.62
N GLY A 49 -9.25 11.06 16.59
CA GLY A 49 -9.89 9.78 16.93
C GLY A 49 -10.67 9.16 15.77
N THR A 50 -11.35 10.00 14.96
CA THR A 50 -12.07 9.53 13.77
C THR A 50 -11.12 9.08 12.67
N TYR A 51 -10.03 9.81 12.45
CA TYR A 51 -8.98 9.46 11.50
C TYR A 51 -8.33 8.12 11.85
N LEU A 52 -7.89 7.95 13.09
CA LEU A 52 -7.28 6.71 13.56
C LEU A 52 -8.21 5.51 13.42
N ARG A 53 -9.53 5.68 13.59
CA ARG A 53 -10.49 4.58 13.42
C ARG A 53 -10.78 4.26 11.95
N LYS A 54 -11.00 5.28 11.12
CA LYS A 54 -11.42 5.09 9.71
C LYS A 54 -10.26 4.73 8.79
N ASP A 55 -9.07 5.25 9.06
CA ASP A 55 -7.88 5.07 8.25
C ASP A 55 -6.81 4.22 8.98
N LEU A 56 -7.23 3.44 10.00
CA LEU A 56 -6.35 2.68 10.91
C LEU A 56 -5.29 1.86 10.17
N MET A 57 -5.69 1.10 9.15
CA MET A 57 -4.79 0.20 8.44
C MET A 57 -3.66 0.97 7.75
N MET A 58 -3.98 2.10 7.10
CA MET A 58 -2.96 2.95 6.47
C MET A 58 -2.05 3.56 7.53
N VAL A 59 -2.59 4.09 8.62
CA VAL A 59 -1.78 4.65 9.72
C VAL A 59 -0.85 3.58 10.30
N LEU A 60 -1.38 2.40 10.60
CA LEU A 60 -0.61 1.27 11.12
C LEU A 60 0.50 0.86 10.15
N HIS A 61 0.23 0.81 8.85
CA HIS A 61 1.24 0.54 7.83
C HIS A 61 2.39 1.55 7.91
N HIS A 62 2.10 2.85 7.94
CA HIS A 62 3.15 3.88 7.98
C HIS A 62 3.96 3.83 9.29
N VAL A 63 3.27 3.64 10.42
CA VAL A 63 3.91 3.46 11.73
C VAL A 63 4.82 2.22 11.70
N ALA A 64 4.35 1.10 11.14
CA ALA A 64 5.17 -0.10 11.02
C ALA A 64 6.36 0.08 10.06
N MET A 65 6.22 0.85 8.97
CA MET A 65 7.33 1.16 8.08
C MET A 65 8.42 1.96 8.80
N VAL A 66 8.04 2.95 9.62
CA VAL A 66 8.98 3.82 10.33
C VAL A 66 9.58 3.15 11.58
N PHE A 67 8.78 2.47 12.39
CA PHE A 67 9.22 1.97 13.69
C PHE A 67 9.62 0.49 13.69
N ALA A 68 9.27 -0.28 12.66
CA ALA A 68 9.68 -1.68 12.53
C ALA A 68 10.59 -1.91 11.31
N CYS A 69 10.12 -1.56 10.11
CA CYS A 69 10.87 -1.86 8.89
C CYS A 69 12.16 -1.05 8.79
N TYR A 70 12.13 0.25 9.09
CA TYR A 70 13.33 1.08 9.07
C TYR A 70 14.43 0.57 10.01
N PRO A 71 14.20 0.34 11.33
CA PRO A 71 15.25 -0.19 12.20
C PRO A 71 15.80 -1.54 11.75
N VAL A 72 14.93 -2.43 11.25
CA VAL A 72 15.35 -3.70 10.66
C VAL A 72 16.31 -3.46 9.49
N THR A 73 15.96 -2.55 8.57
CA THR A 73 16.76 -2.30 7.36
C THR A 73 18.04 -1.49 7.58
N ALA A 74 18.03 -0.55 8.54
CA ALA A 74 19.12 0.38 8.80
C ALA A 74 20.13 -0.16 9.83
N PHE A 75 19.65 -0.83 10.89
CA PHE A 75 20.51 -1.23 12.01
C PHE A 75 20.72 -2.75 12.09
N TRP A 76 19.67 -3.55 11.94
CA TRP A 76 19.77 -5.01 12.18
C TRP A 76 20.11 -5.83 10.93
N ARG A 77 20.02 -5.22 9.75
CA ARG A 77 20.29 -5.88 8.48
C ARG A 77 21.76 -6.27 8.32
N GLU A 78 22.68 -5.59 9.01
CA GLU A 78 24.14 -5.78 8.89
C GLU A 78 24.64 -5.71 7.43
N GLY A 79 23.91 -4.97 6.57
CA GLY A 79 24.18 -4.88 5.13
C GLY A 79 24.02 -6.19 4.34
N LYS A 80 23.24 -7.14 4.84
CA LYS A 80 22.82 -8.37 4.15
C LYS A 80 21.46 -8.17 3.47
N GLY A 81 21.12 -9.02 2.50
CA GLY A 81 19.76 -9.02 1.93
C GLY A 81 19.38 -7.80 1.07
N ASP A 82 20.36 -7.11 0.45
CA ASP A 82 20.09 -6.00 -0.49
C ASP A 82 19.13 -6.41 -1.61
N PHE A 83 19.26 -7.64 -2.13
CA PHE A 83 18.37 -8.19 -3.14
C PHE A 83 16.91 -8.22 -2.66
N PHE A 84 16.67 -8.72 -1.45
CA PHE A 84 15.32 -8.81 -0.87
C PHE A 84 14.75 -7.43 -0.59
N LEU A 85 15.57 -6.50 -0.07
CA LEU A 85 15.14 -5.12 0.14
C LEU A 85 14.77 -4.46 -1.20
N GLY A 86 15.60 -4.58 -2.22
CA GLY A 86 15.31 -4.05 -3.56
C GLY A 86 14.02 -4.63 -4.16
N CYS A 87 13.79 -5.93 -3.97
CA CYS A 87 12.54 -6.58 -4.36
C CYS A 87 11.33 -5.98 -3.62
N LEU A 88 11.43 -5.77 -2.30
CA LEU A 88 10.37 -5.13 -1.50
C LEU A 88 10.07 -3.70 -1.96
N LEU A 89 11.07 -2.96 -2.45
CA LEU A 89 10.87 -1.62 -3.01
C LEU A 89 10.06 -1.63 -4.32
N MET A 90 9.97 -2.75 -5.04
CA MET A 90 9.09 -2.84 -6.21
C MET A 90 7.62 -2.59 -5.86
N ALA A 91 7.23 -2.78 -4.58
CA ALA A 91 5.90 -2.45 -4.09
C ALA A 91 5.50 -0.99 -4.37
N GLU A 92 6.46 -0.07 -4.48
CA GLU A 92 6.19 1.34 -4.76
C GLU A 92 5.70 1.59 -6.20
N LEU A 93 5.94 0.66 -7.12
CA LEU A 93 5.50 0.81 -8.52
C LEU A 93 3.97 0.93 -8.65
N SER A 94 3.21 0.30 -7.76
CA SER A 94 1.75 0.40 -7.78
C SER A 94 1.22 1.72 -7.19
N THR A 95 2.00 2.41 -6.35
CA THR A 95 1.58 3.60 -5.59
C THR A 95 1.09 4.74 -6.50
N PRO A 96 1.76 5.09 -7.62
CA PRO A 96 1.27 6.10 -8.56
C PRO A 96 -0.15 5.81 -9.08
N PHE A 97 -0.49 4.54 -9.34
CA PHE A 97 -1.81 4.16 -9.86
C PHE A 97 -2.90 4.20 -8.78
N VAL A 98 -2.55 3.94 -7.52
CA VAL A 98 -3.45 4.19 -6.37
C VAL A 98 -3.77 5.68 -6.26
N CYS A 99 -2.74 6.53 -6.34
CA CYS A 99 -2.88 7.99 -6.26
C CYS A 99 -3.67 8.55 -7.45
N LEU A 100 -3.33 8.15 -8.68
CA LEU A 100 -4.04 8.56 -9.87
C LEU A 100 -5.52 8.19 -9.81
N GLY A 101 -5.86 7.00 -9.31
CA GLY A 101 -7.24 6.59 -9.10
C GLY A 101 -8.01 7.56 -8.19
N LYS A 102 -7.41 7.99 -7.08
CA LYS A 102 -8.00 8.97 -6.15
C LYS A 102 -8.13 10.36 -6.79
N VAL A 103 -7.12 10.79 -7.55
CA VAL A 103 -7.13 12.08 -8.27
C VAL A 103 -8.26 12.10 -9.31
N LEU A 104 -8.41 11.05 -10.11
CA LEU A 104 -9.49 10.96 -11.09
C LEU A 104 -10.88 11.01 -10.45
N ILE A 105 -11.06 10.38 -9.28
CA ILE A 105 -12.31 10.47 -8.52
C ILE A 105 -12.54 11.90 -8.01
N LEU A 106 -11.49 12.58 -7.54
CA LEU A 106 -11.58 13.97 -7.07
C LEU A 106 -12.03 14.92 -8.19
N PHE A 107 -11.57 14.70 -9.42
CA PHE A 107 -11.99 15.45 -10.60
C PHE A 107 -13.30 14.94 -11.24
N HIS A 108 -14.04 14.04 -10.58
CA HIS A 108 -15.27 13.43 -11.10
C HIS A 108 -15.10 12.66 -12.42
N LEU A 109 -13.88 12.23 -12.74
CA LEU A 109 -13.53 11.49 -13.96
C LEU A 109 -13.67 9.97 -13.80
N GLN A 110 -14.36 9.47 -12.77
CA GLN A 110 -14.50 8.02 -12.53
C GLN A 110 -15.22 7.25 -13.67
N HIS A 111 -15.97 7.94 -14.52
CA HIS A 111 -16.69 7.33 -15.65
C HIS A 111 -15.83 7.16 -16.91
N THR A 112 -14.64 7.76 -16.93
CA THR A 112 -13.77 7.78 -18.11
C THR A 112 -13.11 6.43 -18.36
N THR A 113 -12.73 6.18 -19.62
CA THR A 113 -11.87 5.05 -20.01
C THR A 113 -10.53 5.09 -19.29
N LEU A 114 -10.00 6.30 -19.05
CA LEU A 114 -8.77 6.50 -18.27
C LEU A 114 -8.87 5.91 -16.86
N HIS A 115 -9.99 6.15 -16.16
CA HIS A 115 -10.19 5.57 -14.83
C HIS A 115 -10.26 4.04 -14.85
N LYS A 116 -10.93 3.46 -15.85
CA LYS A 116 -10.99 2.00 -16.06
C LYS A 116 -9.62 1.42 -16.37
N LEU A 117 -8.85 2.04 -17.26
CA LEU A 117 -7.49 1.63 -17.59
C LEU A 117 -6.58 1.70 -16.35
N ASN A 118 -6.62 2.82 -15.61
CA ASN A 118 -5.87 2.95 -14.37
C ASN A 118 -6.23 1.86 -13.35
N ALA A 119 -7.52 1.50 -13.22
CA ALA A 119 -7.93 0.43 -12.33
C ALA A 119 -7.33 -0.93 -12.72
N VAL A 120 -7.27 -1.25 -14.02
CA VAL A 120 -6.62 -2.46 -14.53
C VAL A 120 -5.11 -2.43 -14.30
N VAL A 121 -4.44 -1.32 -14.64
CA VAL A 121 -2.99 -1.15 -14.42
C VAL A 121 -2.65 -1.25 -12.94
N LEU A 122 -3.45 -0.63 -12.06
CA LEU A 122 -3.33 -0.76 -10.61
C LEU A 122 -3.45 -2.23 -10.18
N LEU A 123 -4.48 -2.94 -10.65
CA LEU A 123 -4.70 -4.34 -10.27
C LEU A 123 -3.52 -5.24 -10.67
N VAL A 124 -3.04 -5.09 -11.90
CA VAL A 124 -1.90 -5.85 -12.44
C VAL A 124 -0.63 -5.52 -11.66
N THR A 125 -0.27 -4.25 -11.55
CA THR A 125 0.96 -3.83 -10.85
C THR A 125 0.93 -4.24 -9.38
N PHE A 126 -0.21 -4.09 -8.69
CA PHE A 126 -0.35 -4.51 -7.30
C PHE A 126 -0.18 -6.03 -7.15
N PHE A 127 -0.75 -6.82 -8.06
CA PHE A 127 -0.59 -8.28 -8.02
C PHE A 127 0.88 -8.69 -8.18
N PHE A 128 1.55 -8.24 -9.24
CA PHE A 128 2.92 -8.66 -9.55
C PHE A 128 3.95 -8.10 -8.57
N CYS A 129 3.85 -6.82 -8.23
CA CYS A 129 4.88 -6.14 -7.44
C CYS A 129 4.68 -6.27 -5.93
N ARG A 130 3.51 -6.73 -5.46
CA ARG A 130 3.23 -6.87 -4.02
C ARG A 130 2.85 -8.28 -3.60
N LEU A 131 1.97 -8.97 -4.34
CA LEU A 131 1.50 -10.30 -3.94
C LEU A 131 2.45 -11.39 -4.43
N LEU A 132 2.71 -11.43 -5.74
CA LEU A 132 3.59 -12.43 -6.35
C LEU A 132 5.05 -12.27 -5.92
N LEU A 133 5.39 -11.09 -5.39
CA LEU A 133 6.68 -10.79 -4.81
C LEU A 133 7.09 -11.82 -3.73
N PHE A 134 6.19 -12.18 -2.80
CA PHE A 134 6.54 -13.07 -1.70
C PHE A 134 6.85 -14.50 -2.17
N PRO A 135 6.00 -15.16 -3.01
CA PRO A 135 6.38 -16.42 -3.65
C PRO A 135 7.69 -16.33 -4.43
N TYR A 136 7.93 -15.22 -5.14
CA TYR A 136 9.17 -15.00 -5.87
C TYR A 136 10.39 -14.93 -4.94
N LEU A 137 10.29 -14.24 -3.79
CA LEU A 137 11.38 -14.16 -2.81
C LEU A 137 11.73 -15.55 -2.25
N TYR A 138 10.72 -16.36 -1.94
CA TYR A 138 10.93 -17.74 -1.48
C TYR A 138 11.53 -18.60 -2.58
N TRP A 139 11.07 -18.46 -3.82
CA TRP A 139 11.62 -19.17 -4.96
C TRP A 139 13.08 -18.80 -5.21
N ALA A 140 13.43 -17.51 -5.18
CA ALA A 140 14.79 -17.04 -5.39
C ALA A 140 15.73 -17.56 -4.29
N TYR A 141 15.28 -17.54 -3.03
CA TYR A 141 16.02 -18.13 -1.92
C TYR A 141 16.20 -19.65 -2.09
N GLY A 142 15.11 -20.36 -2.43
CA GLY A 142 15.13 -21.80 -2.66
C GLY A 142 16.10 -22.19 -3.76
N ARG A 143 16.07 -21.49 -4.89
CA ARG A 143 16.99 -21.69 -6.01
C ARG A 143 18.45 -21.49 -5.61
N GLN A 144 18.74 -20.50 -4.76
CA GLN A 144 20.09 -20.28 -4.24
C GLN A 144 20.56 -21.41 -3.29
N ARG A 145 19.63 -22.06 -2.59
CA ARG A 145 19.91 -23.14 -1.63
C ARG A 145 19.68 -24.55 -2.17
N GLY A 146 19.29 -24.70 -3.44
CA GLY A 146 18.92 -25.99 -4.03
C GLY A 146 17.61 -26.59 -3.46
N LEU A 147 16.73 -25.76 -2.91
CA LEU A 147 15.46 -26.17 -2.32
C LEU A 147 14.29 -25.90 -3.26
N SER A 148 13.31 -26.80 -3.26
CA SER A 148 11.99 -26.54 -3.86
C SER A 148 11.25 -25.42 -3.11
N LEU A 149 10.33 -24.73 -3.79
CA LEU A 149 9.61 -23.57 -3.22
C LEU A 149 8.92 -23.90 -1.87
N LEU A 150 8.23 -25.03 -1.79
CA LEU A 150 7.51 -25.43 -0.58
C LEU A 150 8.47 -25.85 0.54
N ALA A 151 9.63 -26.41 0.20
CA ALA A 151 10.66 -26.78 1.18
C ALA A 151 11.35 -25.56 1.82
N VAL A 152 11.25 -24.37 1.21
CA VAL A 152 11.81 -23.13 1.79
C VAL A 152 11.08 -22.72 3.07
N VAL A 153 9.76 -22.94 3.14
CA VAL A 153 8.94 -22.52 4.29
C VAL A 153 9.43 -23.17 5.61
N PRO A 154 9.57 -24.51 5.71
CA PRO A 154 10.10 -25.13 6.92
C PRO A 154 11.63 -24.94 7.10
N ALA A 155 12.37 -24.65 6.02
CA ALA A 155 13.81 -24.42 6.10
C ALA A 155 14.19 -23.03 6.66
N LEU A 156 13.29 -22.05 6.57
CA LEU A 156 13.50 -20.72 7.13
C LEU A 156 13.12 -20.68 8.63
N PRO A 157 13.84 -19.89 9.45
CA PRO A 157 13.40 -19.64 10.82
C PRO A 157 11.99 -19.07 10.85
N LEU A 158 11.17 -19.52 11.81
CA LEU A 158 9.77 -19.11 11.94
C LEU A 158 9.59 -17.59 11.95
N THR A 159 10.53 -16.85 12.55
CA THR A 159 10.53 -15.39 12.58
C THR A 159 10.50 -14.74 11.19
N HIS A 160 11.19 -15.33 10.21
CA HIS A 160 11.23 -14.81 8.84
C HIS A 160 9.90 -15.07 8.11
N ASN A 161 9.32 -16.25 8.31
CA ASN A 161 7.99 -16.58 7.79
C ASN A 161 6.91 -15.68 8.40
N MET A 162 6.98 -15.42 9.70
CA MET A 162 6.07 -14.49 10.38
C MET A 162 6.23 -13.06 9.86
N ALA A 163 7.46 -12.58 9.66
CA ALA A 163 7.71 -11.25 9.10
C ALA A 163 7.17 -11.14 7.66
N ALA A 164 7.42 -12.14 6.81
CA ALA A 164 6.88 -12.20 5.47
C ALA A 164 5.35 -12.20 5.47
N ALA A 165 4.72 -13.02 6.33
CA ALA A 165 3.27 -13.06 6.47
C ALA A 165 2.70 -11.72 6.96
N ALA A 166 3.35 -11.08 7.94
CA ALA A 166 2.95 -9.78 8.46
C ALA A 166 3.03 -8.68 7.39
N LEU A 167 4.04 -8.71 6.52
CA LEU A 167 4.16 -7.78 5.40
C LEU A 167 3.16 -8.07 4.28
N LEU A 168 2.83 -9.34 4.02
CA LEU A 168 1.92 -9.78 2.95
C LEU A 168 0.44 -9.59 3.32
N ALA A 169 0.05 -9.81 4.58
CA ALA A 169 -1.33 -9.72 5.06
C ALA A 169 -2.06 -8.41 4.65
N PRO A 170 -1.50 -7.20 4.89
CA PRO A 170 -2.15 -5.97 4.44
C PRO A 170 -2.24 -5.87 2.91
N GLN A 171 -1.26 -6.42 2.17
CA GLN A 171 -1.28 -6.43 0.71
C GLN A 171 -2.43 -7.29 0.18
N ILE A 172 -2.66 -8.48 0.75
CA ILE A 172 -3.80 -9.33 0.39
C ILE A 172 -5.11 -8.58 0.64
N TYR A 173 -5.24 -7.97 1.83
CA TYR A 173 -6.43 -7.19 2.18
C TYR A 173 -6.72 -6.08 1.17
N TRP A 174 -5.71 -5.26 0.84
CA TRP A 174 -5.87 -4.19 -0.14
C TRP A 174 -6.12 -4.70 -1.55
N PHE A 175 -5.47 -5.79 -1.96
CA PHE A 175 -5.71 -6.39 -3.27
C PHE A 175 -7.17 -6.83 -3.41
N VAL A 176 -7.75 -7.46 -2.38
CA VAL A 176 -9.17 -7.84 -2.37
C VAL A 176 -10.06 -6.60 -2.51
N LEU A 177 -9.75 -5.50 -1.82
CA LEU A 177 -10.51 -4.25 -1.95
C LEU A 177 -10.39 -3.63 -3.35
N ILE A 178 -9.20 -3.62 -3.93
CA ILE A 178 -8.92 -3.12 -5.28
C ILE A 178 -9.65 -3.98 -6.31
N ALA A 179 -9.57 -5.30 -6.21
CA ALA A 179 -10.25 -6.24 -7.09
C ALA A 179 -11.77 -6.05 -7.02
N ARG A 180 -12.34 -5.94 -5.82
CA ARG A 180 -13.78 -5.64 -5.64
C ARG A 180 -14.18 -4.26 -6.16
N GLY A 181 -13.32 -3.26 -6.00
CA GLY A 181 -13.53 -1.92 -6.55
C GLY A 181 -13.55 -1.92 -8.07
N THR A 182 -12.58 -2.59 -8.67
CA THR A 182 -12.42 -2.77 -10.11
C THR A 182 -13.58 -3.56 -10.69
N TRP A 183 -13.96 -4.68 -10.06
CA TRP A 183 -15.14 -5.46 -10.46
C TRP A 183 -16.40 -4.59 -10.50
N ARG A 184 -16.69 -3.84 -9.42
CA ARG A 184 -17.84 -2.92 -9.39
C ARG A 184 -17.80 -1.87 -10.50
N LEU A 185 -16.62 -1.34 -10.83
CA LEU A 185 -16.45 -0.37 -11.92
C LEU A 185 -16.82 -0.96 -13.29
N PHE A 186 -16.55 -2.24 -13.53
CA PHE A 186 -16.89 -2.93 -14.77
C PHE A 186 -18.32 -3.49 -14.78
N SER A 187 -18.85 -3.92 -13.63
CA SER A 187 -20.21 -4.46 -13.50
C SER A 187 -21.30 -3.37 -13.43
N SER A 188 -20.94 -2.12 -13.16
CA SER A 188 -21.90 -1.02 -13.18
C SER A 188 -22.31 -0.74 -14.62
N SER A 189 -23.52 -1.18 -14.99
CA SER A 189 -24.13 -0.87 -16.29
C SER A 189 -24.21 0.65 -16.48
N PRO A 190 -23.96 1.20 -17.69
CA PRO A 190 -24.18 2.60 -17.95
C PRO A 190 -25.64 2.92 -17.60
N ARG A 191 -25.89 3.81 -16.63
CA ARG A 191 -27.24 4.35 -16.47
C ARG A 191 -27.64 4.95 -17.82
N PRO A 192 -28.83 4.62 -18.37
CA PRO A 192 -29.34 5.32 -19.54
C PRO A 192 -29.30 6.81 -19.21
N ARG A 193 -28.71 7.62 -20.10
CA ARG A 193 -28.84 9.08 -20.01
C ARG A 193 -30.34 9.37 -20.03
N GLN A 194 -30.91 9.83 -18.92
CA GLN A 194 -32.23 10.44 -18.98
C GLN A 194 -32.08 11.70 -19.85
N PRO A 195 -32.82 11.81 -20.97
CA PRO A 195 -32.87 13.06 -21.70
C PRO A 195 -33.54 14.15 -20.82
N PRO A 196 -33.21 15.42 -21.08
CA PRO A 196 -33.70 16.57 -20.30
C PRO A 196 -35.23 16.70 -20.31
#